data_AF-A0A7R9VG31-F1
#
_entry.id   AF-A0A7R9VG31-F1
#
_cell.length_a   1.000
_cell.length_b   1.000
_cell.length_c   1.000
_cell.angle_alpha   90.00
_cell.angle_beta   90.00
_cell.angle_gamma   90.00
#
_symmetry.space_group_name_H-M   'P 1'
#
loop_
_entity.id
_entity.type
_entity.pdbx_description
1 polymer ?
#
loop_
_entity_poly.entity_id
_entity_poly.type
_entity_poly.pdbx_seq_one_letter_code
_entity_poly.pdbx_strand_id
1 'polypeptide(L)'
;GYHVVVTPTKKPVRHGFHGVTKGHGGDDMFYYFVPRCNVEGSFHVEGGPEIKIAKGQAWYDHEFGGKVTEEETEKGAEMLPYAWYWCAVQLDNGFDISMCSLVDMTDESRTPEMFGKLVAPDS
;
A
#
# COMPACT_ATOMS: atom_id res chain seq x y z
N GLY A 1 22.05 1.60 -7.31
CA GLY A 1 21.62 0.21 -7.10
C GLY A 1 21.47 -0.09 -5.63
N TYR A 2 20.84 -1.20 -5.24
CA TYR A 2 20.60 -1.54 -3.84
C TYR A 2 20.70 -3.05 -3.61
N HIS A 3 21.12 -3.44 -2.41
CA HIS A 3 21.00 -4.80 -1.89
C HIS A 3 20.37 -4.70 -0.51
N VAL A 4 19.07 -4.98 -0.43
CA VAL A 4 18.26 -4.75 0.77
C VAL A 4 17.50 -6.01 1.12
N VAL A 5 17.53 -6.38 2.40
CA VAL A 5 16.72 -7.45 2.98
C VAL A 5 15.63 -6.80 3.84
N VAL A 6 14.38 -7.13 3.54
CA VAL A 6 13.20 -6.67 4.29
C VAL A 6 12.63 -7.86 5.05
N THR A 7 12.67 -7.79 6.39
CA THR A 7 12.20 -8.88 7.25
C THR A 7 10.96 -8.44 8.03
N PRO A 8 9.79 -9.06 7.81
CA PRO A 8 8.59 -8.82 8.62
C PRO A 8 8.85 -8.97 10.12
N THR A 9 8.45 -7.98 10.91
CA THR A 9 8.51 -8.03 12.38
C THR A 9 7.12 -8.04 13.03
N LYS A 10 6.07 -7.80 12.23
CA LYS A 10 4.67 -7.91 12.63
C LYS A 10 3.90 -8.85 11.70
N LYS A 11 2.78 -9.40 12.18
CA LYS A 11 1.94 -10.28 11.36
C LYS A 11 1.25 -9.49 10.23
N PRO A 12 0.95 -10.14 9.10
CA PRO A 12 0.10 -9.55 8.07
C PRO A 12 -1.27 -9.14 8.62
N VAL A 13 -1.73 -7.95 8.23
CA VAL A 13 -3.04 -7.38 8.57
C VAL A 13 -3.86 -7.31 7.29
N ARG A 14 -5.04 -7.91 7.31
CA ARG A 14 -6.00 -7.81 6.21
C ARG A 14 -6.73 -6.46 6.27
N HIS A 15 -6.79 -5.77 5.14
CA HIS A 15 -7.59 -4.56 4.99
C HIS A 15 -9.08 -4.91 4.80
N GLY A 16 -9.96 -3.90 4.85
CA GLY A 16 -11.37 -4.02 4.49
C GLY A 16 -12.12 -5.12 5.27
N PHE A 17 -13.04 -5.79 4.58
CA PHE A 17 -13.79 -6.91 5.14
C PHE A 17 -13.07 -8.22 4.84
N HIS A 18 -12.35 -8.76 5.82
CA HIS A 18 -11.58 -10.01 5.69
C HIS A 18 -10.57 -10.03 4.53
N GLY A 19 -9.99 -8.88 4.19
CA GLY A 19 -9.01 -8.73 3.11
C GLY A 19 -9.61 -8.16 1.83
N VAL A 20 -10.94 -8.09 1.71
CA VAL A 20 -11.58 -7.50 0.53
C VAL A 20 -11.76 -6.00 0.74
N THR A 21 -11.12 -5.21 -0.11
CA THR A 21 -11.35 -3.77 -0.26
C THR A 21 -12.31 -3.55 -1.42
N LYS A 22 -13.30 -2.69 -1.20
CA LYS A 22 -14.30 -2.38 -2.21
C LYS A 22 -13.70 -1.38 -3.19
N GLY A 23 -13.69 -1.73 -4.47
CA GLY A 23 -13.29 -0.81 -5.54
C GLY A 23 -14.48 -0.08 -6.14
N HIS A 24 -14.20 0.79 -7.11
CA HIS A 24 -15.25 1.45 -7.88
C HIS A 24 -15.77 0.54 -8.99
N GLY A 25 -17.09 0.45 -9.19
CA GLY A 25 -17.65 -0.29 -10.34
C GLY A 25 -17.41 -1.81 -10.35
N GLY A 26 -17.11 -2.42 -9.20
CA GLY A 26 -16.82 -3.86 -9.06
C GLY A 26 -15.34 -4.22 -9.15
N ASP A 27 -14.46 -3.22 -9.10
CA ASP A 27 -12.99 -3.36 -9.07
C ASP A 27 -12.46 -3.75 -7.68
N ASP A 28 -13.13 -4.70 -7.02
CA ASP A 28 -12.79 -5.13 -5.67
C ASP A 28 -11.43 -5.85 -5.67
N MET A 29 -10.62 -5.58 -4.63
CA MET A 29 -9.27 -6.13 -4.51
C MET A 29 -9.13 -6.92 -3.21
N PHE A 30 -8.24 -7.92 -3.22
CA PHE A 30 -7.74 -8.52 -2.00
C PHE A 30 -6.48 -7.78 -1.57
N TYR A 31 -6.50 -7.22 -0.36
CA TYR A 31 -5.44 -6.39 0.17
C TYR A 31 -5.08 -6.79 1.60
N TYR A 32 -3.81 -7.11 1.81
CA TYR A 32 -3.19 -7.18 3.12
C TYR A 32 -1.86 -6.46 3.14
N PHE A 33 -1.39 -6.12 4.34
CA PHE A 33 -0.13 -5.43 4.55
C PHE A 33 0.63 -5.95 5.76
N VAL A 34 1.94 -5.76 5.77
CA VAL A 34 2.80 -5.95 6.94
C VAL A 34 3.27 -4.58 7.41
N PRO A 35 2.73 -4.06 8.54
CA PRO A 35 2.95 -2.68 8.91
C PRO A 35 4.34 -2.40 9.45
N ARG A 36 5.10 -3.42 9.84
CA ARG A 36 6.46 -3.27 10.38
C ARG A 36 7.39 -4.36 9.84
N CYS A 37 8.45 -3.91 9.18
CA CYS A 37 9.55 -4.74 8.72
C CYS A 37 10.88 -4.09 9.13
N ASN A 38 11.87 -4.90 9.51
CA ASN A 38 13.25 -4.46 9.65
C ASN A 38 13.92 -4.40 8.27
N VAL A 39 14.82 -3.44 8.06
CA VAL A 39 15.52 -3.22 6.80
C VAL A 39 17.02 -3.22 7.04
N GLU A 40 17.73 -4.09 6.34
CA GLU A 40 19.18 -4.23 6.40
C GLU A 40 19.78 -4.23 4.98
N GLY A 41 21.04 -3.80 4.86
CA GLY A 41 21.78 -3.86 3.59
C GLY A 41 22.46 -2.54 3.24
N SER A 42 22.56 -2.28 1.94
CA SER A 42 23.24 -1.11 1.40
C SER A 42 22.59 -0.60 0.11
N PHE A 43 22.83 0.67 -0.20
CA PHE A 43 22.42 1.29 -1.45
C PHE A 43 23.49 2.26 -1.96
N HIS A 44 23.45 2.59 -3.24
CA HIS A 44 24.23 3.68 -3.82
C HIS A 44 23.36 4.48 -4.81
N VAL A 45 23.60 5.79 -4.81
CA VAL A 45 23.09 6.70 -5.84
C VAL A 45 24.09 6.71 -7.00
N GLU A 46 23.61 6.95 -8.22
CA GLU A 46 24.47 7.01 -9.40
C GLU A 46 25.62 8.03 -9.21
N GLY A 47 26.86 7.60 -9.50
CA GLY A 47 28.07 8.39 -9.28
C GLY A 47 28.49 8.55 -7.81
N GLY A 48 27.75 7.99 -6.85
CA GLY A 48 28.03 8.05 -5.43
C GLY A 48 28.62 6.75 -4.84
N PRO A 49 29.22 6.82 -3.63
CA PRO A 49 29.70 5.64 -2.93
C PRO A 49 28.54 4.79 -2.39
N GLU A 50 28.85 3.54 -2.04
CA GLU A 50 27.92 2.68 -1.30
C GLU A 50 27.68 3.21 0.13
N ILE A 51 26.43 3.21 0.55
CA ILE A 51 25.95 3.61 1.88
C ILE A 51 25.33 2.39 2.56
N LYS A 52 25.83 2.02 3.74
CA LYS A 52 25.22 0.99 4.58
C LYS A 52 24.03 1.56 5.36
N ILE A 53 22.95 0.79 5.42
CA ILE A 53 21.77 1.12 6.23
C ILE A 53 22.11 0.87 7.69
N ALA A 54 22.17 1.93 8.51
CA ALA A 54 22.45 1.81 9.93
C ALA A 54 21.21 1.36 10.72
N LYS A 55 20.02 1.82 10.32
CA LYS A 55 18.72 1.44 10.86
C LYS A 55 17.66 1.79 9.82
N GLY A 56 16.71 0.90 9.57
CA GLY A 56 15.61 1.15 8.64
C GLY A 56 14.35 0.40 9.04
N GLN A 57 13.21 0.96 8.66
CA GLN A 57 11.90 0.34 8.79
C GLN A 57 11.21 0.40 7.43
N ALA A 58 10.42 -0.64 7.13
CA ALA A 58 9.62 -0.69 5.92
C ALA A 58 8.18 -1.10 6.23
N TRP A 59 7.32 -0.76 5.27
CA TRP A 59 5.95 -1.21 5.16
C TRP A 59 5.84 -2.05 3.89
N TYR A 60 5.11 -3.15 3.95
CA TYR A 60 4.85 -3.99 2.78
C TYR A 60 3.36 -4.08 2.52
N ASP A 61 2.94 -3.66 1.33
CA ASP A 61 1.59 -3.90 0.82
C ASP A 61 1.60 -5.03 -0.19
N HIS A 62 0.51 -5.80 -0.20
CA HIS A 62 0.21 -6.72 -1.28
C HIS A 62 -1.27 -6.64 -1.63
N GLU A 63 -1.51 -6.12 -2.83
CA GLU A 63 -2.83 -5.92 -3.39
C GLU A 63 -2.91 -6.63 -4.74
N PHE A 64 -3.99 -7.39 -4.95
CA PHE A 64 -4.24 -8.09 -6.19
C PHE A 64 -5.74 -8.31 -6.39
N GLY A 65 -6.13 -8.47 -7.65
CA GLY A 65 -7.52 -8.53 -8.06
C GLY A 65 -7.87 -7.33 -8.92
N GLY A 66 -9.09 -6.84 -8.75
CA GLY A 66 -9.65 -5.82 -9.61
C GLY A 66 -10.32 -6.37 -10.86
N LYS A 67 -10.93 -5.47 -11.62
CA LYS A 67 -11.70 -5.74 -12.83
C LYS A 67 -10.92 -5.23 -14.03
N VAL A 68 -10.40 -6.16 -14.82
CA VAL A 68 -9.96 -5.90 -16.19
C VAL A 68 -10.99 -6.53 -17.11
N THR A 69 -11.62 -5.74 -17.97
CA THR A 69 -12.51 -6.24 -19.01
C THR A 69 -11.72 -6.90 -20.13
N GLU A 70 -12.36 -7.80 -20.90
CA GLU A 70 -11.73 -8.41 -22.08
C GLU A 70 -11.26 -7.33 -23.08
N GLU A 71 -12.04 -6.26 -23.23
CA GLU A 71 -11.71 -5.12 -24.08
C GLU A 71 -10.46 -4.36 -23.59
N GLU A 72 -10.33 -4.12 -22.28
CA GLU A 72 -9.13 -3.50 -21.67
C GLU A 72 -7.89 -4.40 -21.78
N THR A 73 -8.07 -5.72 -21.83
CA THR A 73 -6.96 -6.67 -22.00
C THR A 73 -6.41 -6.63 -23.44
N GLU A 74 -7.29 -6.44 -24.42
CA GLU A 74 -6.93 -6.42 -25.85
C GLU A 74 -6.47 -5.05 -26.37
N LYS A 75 -7.10 -3.97 -25.89
CA LYS A 75 -6.85 -2.59 -26.37
C LYS A 75 -5.94 -1.78 -25.45
N GLY A 76 -5.56 -2.35 -24.30
CA GLY A 76 -4.93 -1.64 -23.19
C GLY A 76 -5.98 -1.06 -22.26
N ALA A 77 -5.71 -1.10 -20.96
CA ALA A 77 -6.65 -0.62 -19.95
C ALA A 77 -6.89 0.89 -20.12
N GLU A 78 -8.15 1.30 -20.15
CA GLU A 78 -8.47 2.70 -19.98
C GLU A 78 -8.09 3.13 -18.56
N MET A 79 -7.61 4.37 -18.41
CA MET A 79 -7.33 4.90 -17.09
C MET A 79 -8.65 4.93 -16.30
N LEU A 80 -8.67 4.24 -15.16
CA LEU A 80 -9.78 4.26 -14.24
C LEU A 80 -10.11 5.73 -13.88
N PRO A 81 -11.40 6.14 -13.84
CA PRO A 81 -11.81 7.53 -13.63
C PRO A 81 -11.66 7.98 -12.17
N TYR A 82 -10.72 7.41 -11.43
CA TYR A 82 -10.51 7.70 -10.01
C TYR A 82 -9.02 7.71 -9.64
N ALA A 83 -8.70 8.50 -8.61
CA ALA A 83 -7.37 8.60 -8.02
C ALA A 83 -7.44 8.28 -6.52
N TRP A 84 -6.29 8.20 -5.85
CA TRP A 84 -6.27 7.97 -4.41
C TRP A 84 -5.20 8.77 -3.68
N TYR A 85 -5.53 9.17 -2.45
CA TYR A 85 -4.55 9.54 -1.43
C TYR A 85 -4.33 8.33 -0.53
N TRP A 86 -3.09 7.90 -0.38
CA TRP A 86 -2.73 6.77 0.47
C TRP A 86 -1.67 7.17 1.48
N CYS A 87 -1.79 6.66 2.72
CA CYS A 87 -0.73 6.73 3.69
C CYS A 87 -0.61 5.45 4.53
N ALA A 88 0.64 5.13 4.84
CA ALA A 88 1.03 4.17 5.85
C ALA A 88 1.92 4.86 6.88
N VAL A 89 1.54 4.78 8.16
CA VAL A 89 2.25 5.47 9.24
C VAL A 89 2.56 4.50 10.36
N GLN A 90 3.84 4.44 10.74
CA GLN A 90 4.31 3.74 11.93
C GLN A 90 4.50 4.77 13.04
N LEU A 91 3.69 4.69 14.10
CA LEU A 91 3.81 5.59 15.25
C LEU A 91 4.82 5.03 16.27
N ASP A 92 5.52 5.93 16.98
CA ASP A 92 6.54 5.54 17.98
C ASP A 92 5.95 4.79 19.17
N ASN A 93 4.66 5.01 19.46
CA ASN A 93 3.93 4.27 20.50
C ASN A 93 3.51 2.85 20.07
N GLY A 94 3.98 2.37 18.91
CA GLY A 94 3.73 1.02 18.40
C GLY A 94 2.42 0.86 17.63
N PHE A 95 1.58 1.89 17.55
CA PHE A 95 0.40 1.88 16.69
C PHE A 95 0.80 2.07 15.22
N ASP A 96 0.02 1.50 14.32
CA ASP A 96 0.22 1.63 12.88
C ASP A 96 -1.09 2.05 12.19
N ILE A 97 -1.01 2.93 11.19
CA ILE A 97 -2.15 3.45 10.44
C ILE A 97 -1.96 3.09 8.97
N SER A 98 -2.98 2.49 8.37
CA SER A 98 -3.18 2.41 6.92
C SER A 98 -4.44 3.19 6.59
N MET A 99 -4.37 4.11 5.62
CA MET A 99 -5.53 4.89 5.21
C MET A 99 -5.45 5.19 3.72
N CYS A 100 -6.61 5.12 3.08
CA CYS A 100 -6.79 5.50 1.69
C CYS A 100 -8.07 6.33 1.53
N SER A 101 -8.02 7.33 0.67
CA SER A 101 -9.16 8.10 0.21
C SER A 101 -9.23 8.01 -1.30
N LEU A 102 -10.29 7.43 -1.83
CA LEU A 102 -10.59 7.36 -3.27
C LEU A 102 -11.32 8.62 -3.72
N VAL A 103 -10.85 9.22 -4.80
CA VAL A 103 -11.37 10.45 -5.41
C VAL A 103 -11.90 10.11 -6.80
N ASP A 104 -13.18 10.38 -7.04
CA ASP A 104 -13.78 10.32 -8.37
C ASP A 104 -13.29 11.53 -9.19
N MET A 105 -12.53 11.28 -10.25
CA MET A 105 -11.96 12.34 -11.09
C MET A 105 -12.98 12.89 -12.12
N THR A 106 -14.16 12.27 -12.21
CA THR A 106 -15.23 12.70 -13.12
C THR A 106 -16.30 13.53 -12.43
N ASP A 107 -16.37 13.48 -11.09
CA ASP A 107 -17.29 14.27 -10.27
C ASP A 107 -16.62 14.72 -8.96
N GLU A 108 -16.00 15.91 -9.00
CA GLU A 108 -15.35 16.52 -7.83
C GLU A 108 -16.33 16.90 -6.70
N SER A 109 -17.65 16.90 -6.95
CA SER A 109 -18.66 17.19 -5.92
C SER A 109 -18.95 15.99 -5.01
N ARG A 110 -18.51 14.79 -5.43
CA ARG A 110 -18.74 13.55 -4.71
C ARG A 110 -17.83 13.45 -3.49
N THR A 111 -18.40 13.05 -2.36
CA THR A 111 -17.59 12.81 -1.14
C THR A 111 -16.63 11.64 -1.39
N PRO A 112 -15.31 11.81 -1.12
CA PRO A 112 -14.35 10.74 -1.27
C PRO A 112 -14.71 9.52 -0.42
N GLU A 113 -14.56 8.32 -0.99
CA GLU A 113 -14.69 7.08 -0.23
C GLU A 113 -13.40 6.85 0.57
N MET A 114 -13.52 6.71 1.89
CA MET A 114 -12.37 6.54 2.77
C MET A 114 -12.40 5.16 3.43
N PHE A 115 -11.24 4.51 3.46
CA PHE A 115 -11.05 3.29 4.22
C PHE A 115 -9.72 3.32 4.97
N GLY A 116 -9.69 2.72 6.15
CA GLY A 116 -8.46 2.65 6.92
C GLY A 116 -8.49 1.61 8.04
N LYS A 117 -7.30 1.37 8.59
CA LYS A 117 -7.03 0.46 9.71
C LYS A 117 -6.12 1.16 10.70
N LEU A 118 -6.53 1.18 11.97
CA LEU A 118 -5.65 1.40 13.10
C LEU A 118 -5.25 0.03 13.67
N VAL A 119 -3.95 -0.25 13.72
CA VAL A 119 -3.40 -1.49 14.26
C VAL A 119 -2.74 -1.19 15.59
N ALA A 120 -3.17 -1.88 16.64
CA ALA A 120 -2.58 -1.76 17.98
C ALA A 120 -1.15 -2.34 18.03
N PRO A 121 -0.33 -1.93 19.01
CA PRO A 121 0.94 -2.59 19.31
C PRO A 121 0.75 -4.09 19.57
N ASP A 122 1.77 -4.89 19.31
CA ASP A 122 1.79 -6.29 19.74
C ASP A 122 1.89 -6.33 21.28
N SER A 123 1.13 -7.21 21.92
CA SER A 123 1.10 -7.43 23.38
C SER A 123 2.26 -8.28 23.87
#